data_AF-A0A2U2XBN5-F1
#
_entry.id   AF-A0A2U2XBN5-F1
#
_cell.length_a   1.000
_cell.length_b   1.000
_cell.length_c   1.000
_cell.angle_alpha   90.00
_cell.angle_beta   90.00
_cell.angle_gamma   90.00
#
_symmetry.space_group_name_H-M   'P 1'
#
loop_
_entity.id
_entity.type
_entity.pdbx_description
1 polymer ?
#
loop_
_entity_poly.entity_id
_entity_poly.type
_entity_poly.pdbx_seq_one_letter_code
_entity_poly.pdbx_strand_id
1 'polypeptide(L)'
;MKINKFIFLSIILGFSCGLFAQTQTQNGVWSLPEYYWESQSPIQPLPTQNPNIGYDGLPASNVSNAMQDANGDLLFFIVDDEIYDKEGYTIGIFDAAPNYPPFEVKGTSEISIVPVPGNCSQFYIFLSGRKNYTGMFSKKPAVALLDMSQVNTLGLNPGKMGNLLYCRDVQSVLPSNVPDITTFDDKQGGSYFAASKEYDGKRFVFISASERIYRFIIDINGFQYDGFIPVTFFTGDKTLSYRGEMELIEVDNNDIKYRLDFSFYKSSQCQIHHS
;
A
#
# COMPACT_ATOMS: atom_id res chain seq x y z
N MET A 1 60.85 -4.89 -6.73
CA MET A 1 59.68 -5.47 -7.40
C MET A 1 58.81 -4.33 -7.93
N LYS A 2 58.79 -4.09 -9.25
CA LYS A 2 58.02 -2.98 -9.85
C LYS A 2 56.57 -3.43 -10.00
N ILE A 3 55.69 -2.99 -9.11
CA ILE A 3 54.24 -3.23 -9.23
C ILE A 3 53.75 -2.43 -10.44
N ASN A 4 53.13 -3.14 -11.38
CA ASN A 4 52.69 -2.60 -12.65
C ASN A 4 51.50 -1.67 -12.38
N LYS A 5 51.71 -0.34 -12.49
CA LYS A 5 50.71 0.70 -12.15
C LYS A 5 49.36 0.53 -12.87
N PHE A 6 49.34 -0.20 -13.98
CA PHE A 6 48.14 -0.52 -14.75
C PHE A 6 47.19 -1.50 -14.03
N ILE A 7 47.69 -2.41 -13.20
CA ILE A 7 46.85 -3.42 -12.52
C ILE A 7 46.09 -2.80 -11.34
N PHE A 8 46.64 -1.77 -10.71
CA PHE A 8 46.02 -1.09 -9.57
C PHE A 8 44.84 -0.20 -9.98
N LEU A 9 44.85 0.36 -11.20
CA LEU A 9 43.77 1.21 -11.70
C LEU A 9 42.52 0.38 -12.09
N SER A 10 42.71 -0.83 -12.61
CA SER A 10 41.62 -1.73 -12.98
C SER A 10 40.86 -2.30 -11.79
N ILE A 11 41.50 -2.46 -10.63
CA ILE A 11 40.85 -2.94 -9.40
C ILE A 11 39.98 -1.83 -8.77
N ILE A 12 40.37 -0.56 -8.91
CA ILE A 12 39.59 0.60 -8.42
C ILE A 12 38.37 0.87 -9.33
N LEU A 13 38.48 0.66 -10.65
CA LEU A 13 37.32 0.73 -11.55
C LEU A 13 36.37 -0.47 -11.40
N GLY A 14 36.88 -1.66 -11.06
CA GLY A 14 36.04 -2.84 -10.79
C GLY A 14 35.20 -2.73 -9.52
N PHE A 15 35.66 -1.97 -8.52
CA PHE A 15 34.92 -1.76 -7.26
C PHE A 15 33.88 -0.62 -7.33
N SER A 16 33.90 0.22 -8.36
CA SER A 16 32.95 1.33 -8.53
C SER A 16 31.70 0.96 -9.35
N CYS A 17 31.73 -0.13 -10.12
CA CYS A 17 30.56 -0.63 -10.85
C CYS A 17 29.63 -1.55 -10.02
N GLY A 18 29.98 -1.88 -8.77
CA GLY A 18 29.19 -2.77 -7.91
C GLY A 18 28.24 -2.06 -6.92
N LEU A 19 28.22 -0.73 -6.88
CA LEU A 19 27.54 0.04 -5.81
C LEU A 19 26.27 0.79 -6.25
N PHE A 20 25.77 0.61 -7.48
CA PHE A 20 24.63 1.39 -7.98
C PHE A 20 23.41 0.57 -8.41
N ALA A 21 23.34 -0.71 -8.06
CA ALA A 21 22.08 -1.45 -8.14
C ALA A 21 21.23 -1.16 -6.88
N GLN A 22 20.91 0.11 -6.63
CA GLN A 22 19.89 0.46 -5.65
C GLN A 22 18.53 0.24 -6.30
N THR A 23 17.78 -0.69 -5.72
CA THR A 23 16.40 -1.03 -6.07
C THR A 23 15.51 0.19 -5.85
N GLN A 24 15.05 0.79 -6.94
CA GLN A 24 14.13 1.94 -6.89
C GLN A 24 12.76 1.45 -6.41
N THR A 25 12.38 1.82 -5.19
CA THR A 25 11.12 1.36 -4.57
C THR A 25 10.02 2.42 -4.57
N GLN A 26 10.26 3.60 -5.15
CA GLN A 26 9.20 4.57 -5.43
C GLN A 26 8.81 4.53 -6.90
N ASN A 27 7.52 4.75 -7.19
CA ASN A 27 7.01 4.81 -8.55
C ASN A 27 7.55 6.08 -9.22
N GLY A 28 8.59 5.93 -10.03
CA GLY A 28 9.15 7.01 -10.85
C GLY A 28 8.20 7.48 -11.94
N VAL A 29 7.12 6.74 -12.13
CA VAL A 29 6.10 6.97 -13.14
C VAL A 29 4.75 7.08 -12.44
N TRP A 30 4.06 8.19 -12.70
CA TRP A 30 2.68 8.40 -12.33
C TRP A 30 1.89 8.55 -13.62
N SER A 31 0.89 7.70 -13.82
CA SER A 31 -0.03 7.80 -14.95
C SER A 31 -1.39 8.26 -14.44
N LEU A 32 -1.80 9.45 -14.83
CA LEU A 32 -3.18 9.92 -14.70
C LEU A 32 -3.82 9.87 -16.09
N PRO A 33 -5.16 9.75 -16.21
CA PRO A 33 -5.84 9.89 -17.49
C PRO A 33 -5.42 11.20 -18.19
N GLU A 34 -4.91 11.09 -19.42
CA GLU A 34 -4.32 12.16 -20.27
C GLU A 34 -2.93 12.70 -19.86
N TYR A 35 -2.39 12.33 -18.70
CA TYR A 35 -1.10 12.85 -18.23
C TYR A 35 -0.15 11.74 -17.75
N TYR A 36 1.00 11.64 -18.41
CA TYR A 36 2.09 10.77 -18.00
C TYR A 36 3.18 11.64 -17.36
N TRP A 37 3.50 11.37 -16.10
CA TRP A 37 4.59 12.03 -15.41
C TRP A 37 5.67 11.01 -15.04
N GLU A 38 6.85 11.20 -15.60
CA GLU A 38 8.05 10.45 -15.25
C GLU A 38 9.02 11.39 -14.53
N SER A 39 9.33 11.07 -13.27
CA SER A 39 10.28 11.84 -12.47
C SER A 39 11.63 11.87 -13.17
N GLN A 40 12.06 13.06 -13.58
CA GLN A 40 13.40 13.30 -14.12
C GLN A 40 14.47 13.31 -13.01
N SER A 41 14.07 13.36 -11.74
CA SER A 41 14.96 13.32 -10.59
C SER A 41 15.29 11.88 -10.22
N PRO A 42 16.55 11.57 -9.85
CA PRO A 42 16.91 10.26 -9.35
C PRO A 42 16.06 9.93 -8.11
N ILE A 43 15.29 8.87 -8.24
CA ILE A 43 14.45 8.33 -7.18
C ILE A 43 15.37 8.01 -5.99
N GLN A 44 15.09 8.62 -4.85
CA GLN A 44 15.84 8.31 -3.63
C GLN A 44 15.51 6.87 -3.22
N PRO A 45 16.51 6.02 -2.95
CA PRO A 45 16.27 4.69 -2.43
C PRO A 45 15.57 4.78 -1.07
N LEU A 46 14.74 3.79 -0.75
CA LEU A 46 14.21 3.68 0.61
C LEU A 46 15.37 3.45 1.59
N PRO A 47 15.30 4.03 2.80
CA PRO A 47 16.29 3.82 3.86
C PRO A 47 16.44 2.33 4.18
N THR A 48 17.68 1.85 4.25
CA THR A 48 17.99 0.45 4.57
C THR A 48 18.64 0.30 5.94
N GLN A 49 18.48 -0.88 6.53
CA GLN A 49 18.99 -1.31 7.82
C GLN A 49 19.51 -2.75 7.72
N ASN A 50 20.02 -3.27 8.84
CA ASN A 50 20.32 -4.69 8.96
C ASN A 50 19.00 -5.49 8.87
N PRO A 51 18.93 -6.59 8.08
CA PRO A 51 17.72 -7.39 7.90
C PRO A 51 17.07 -7.90 9.20
N ASN A 52 17.82 -8.01 10.29
CA ASN A 52 17.29 -8.47 11.59
C ASN A 52 16.48 -7.40 12.33
N ILE A 53 16.60 -6.12 11.94
CA ILE A 53 15.99 -4.98 12.65
C ILE A 53 15.23 -4.04 11.70
N GLY A 54 15.28 -4.26 10.39
CA GLY A 54 14.69 -3.35 9.43
C GLY A 54 14.85 -3.79 7.98
N TYR A 55 14.45 -2.89 7.08
CA TYR A 55 14.39 -3.13 5.65
C TYR A 55 15.79 -3.24 5.04
N ASP A 56 16.05 -4.28 4.26
CA ASP A 56 17.38 -4.56 3.70
C ASP A 56 17.57 -4.09 2.26
N GLY A 57 16.55 -3.44 1.67
CA GLY A 57 16.56 -2.97 0.29
C GLY A 57 15.97 -3.96 -0.72
N LEU A 58 15.46 -5.12 -0.30
CA LEU A 58 14.84 -6.07 -1.22
C LEU A 58 13.53 -5.53 -1.81
N PRO A 59 13.30 -5.65 -3.13
CA PRO A 59 12.07 -5.17 -3.74
C PRO A 59 10.85 -5.93 -3.20
N ALA A 60 9.71 -5.23 -3.10
CA ALA A 60 8.44 -5.85 -2.73
C ALA A 60 8.08 -7.00 -3.67
N SER A 61 7.68 -8.13 -3.10
CA SER A 61 7.19 -9.27 -3.88
C SER A 61 5.69 -9.13 -4.22
N ASN A 62 4.94 -8.42 -3.37
CA ASN A 62 3.49 -8.34 -3.40
C ASN A 62 3.01 -6.90 -3.50
N VAL A 63 3.38 -6.05 -2.53
CA VAL A 63 2.89 -4.66 -2.45
C VAL A 63 3.92 -3.76 -1.75
N SER A 64 3.95 -2.50 -2.14
CA SER A 64 4.63 -1.44 -1.38
C SER A 64 3.83 -0.15 -1.42
N ASN A 65 3.95 0.66 -0.39
CA ASN A 65 3.42 2.03 -0.35
C ASN A 65 4.21 2.84 0.69
N ALA A 66 4.18 4.16 0.61
CA ALA A 66 4.90 5.04 1.51
C ALA A 66 4.05 6.26 1.88
N MET A 67 4.24 6.76 3.09
CA MET A 67 3.58 7.97 3.56
C MET A 67 4.60 9.06 3.81
N GLN A 68 4.32 10.25 3.30
CA GLN A 68 5.13 11.45 3.48
C GLN A 68 4.37 12.50 4.29
N ASP A 69 5.10 13.42 4.89
CA ASP A 69 4.53 14.61 5.52
C ASP A 69 4.23 15.71 4.49
N ALA A 70 3.77 16.87 4.96
CA ALA A 70 3.44 18.01 4.12
C ALA A 70 4.66 18.64 3.40
N ASN A 71 5.88 18.35 3.86
CA ASN A 71 7.12 18.80 3.23
C ASN A 71 7.64 17.78 2.20
N GLY A 72 7.00 16.61 2.09
CA GLY A 72 7.45 15.50 1.27
C GLY A 72 8.48 14.60 1.97
N ASP A 73 8.74 14.82 3.26
CA ASP A 73 9.65 13.98 4.03
C ASP A 73 8.97 12.65 4.36
N LEU A 74 9.70 11.55 4.22
CA LEU A 74 9.20 10.22 4.52
C LEU A 74 8.83 10.12 6.01
N LEU A 75 7.63 9.62 6.30
CA LEU A 75 7.18 9.29 7.66
C LEU A 75 7.41 7.81 7.95
N PHE A 76 6.91 6.95 7.07
CA PHE A 76 7.06 5.51 7.12
C PHE A 76 6.77 4.91 5.75
N PHE A 77 7.14 3.65 5.55
CA PHE A 77 6.84 2.91 4.33
C PHE A 77 6.53 1.46 4.65
N ILE A 78 5.94 0.79 3.67
CA ILE A 78 5.49 -0.59 3.77
C ILE A 78 6.08 -1.35 2.59
N VAL A 79 6.70 -2.48 2.88
CA VAL A 79 7.13 -3.46 1.89
C VAL A 79 6.57 -4.80 2.31
N ASP A 80 5.72 -5.37 1.46
CA ASP A 80 5.00 -6.61 1.72
C ASP A 80 4.17 -6.58 3.03
N ASP A 81 4.58 -7.33 4.04
CA ASP A 81 3.86 -7.50 5.32
C ASP A 81 4.44 -6.67 6.48
N GLU A 82 5.50 -5.89 6.22
CA GLU A 82 6.22 -5.12 7.23
C GLU A 82 6.10 -3.61 7.01
N ILE A 83 6.02 -2.88 8.12
CA ILE A 83 6.00 -1.43 8.20
C ILE A 83 7.34 -0.97 8.77
N TYR A 84 7.99 -0.04 8.07
CA TYR A 84 9.27 0.53 8.44
C TYR A 84 9.15 2.03 8.69
N ASP A 85 9.84 2.54 9.70
CA ASP A 85 9.94 3.99 9.90
C ASP A 85 10.76 4.66 8.79
N LYS A 86 10.84 5.99 8.82
CA LYS A 86 11.64 6.80 7.89
C LYS A 86 13.14 6.54 7.90
N GLU A 87 13.66 5.74 8.82
CA GLU A 87 15.06 5.34 8.91
C GLU A 87 15.24 3.88 8.47
N GLY A 88 14.15 3.16 8.17
CA GLY A 88 14.13 1.79 7.71
C GLY A 88 14.00 0.74 8.82
N TYR A 89 13.77 1.13 10.08
CA TYR A 89 13.57 0.18 11.18
C TYR A 89 12.16 -0.38 11.19
N THR A 90 12.00 -1.69 11.44
CA THR A 90 10.68 -2.32 11.52
C THR A 90 9.90 -1.80 12.73
N ILE A 91 8.72 -1.23 12.48
CA ILE A 91 7.79 -0.65 13.47
C ILE A 91 6.40 -1.31 13.47
N GLY A 92 6.15 -2.21 12.52
CA GLY A 92 4.92 -2.98 12.45
C GLY A 92 5.09 -4.21 11.57
N ILE A 93 4.39 -5.29 11.89
CA ILE A 93 4.28 -6.48 11.04
C ILE A 93 2.81 -6.89 11.07
N PHE A 94 2.14 -6.92 9.92
CA PHE A 94 0.70 -7.25 9.88
C PHE A 94 0.42 -8.66 10.40
N ASP A 95 1.35 -9.59 10.18
CA ASP A 95 1.28 -10.98 10.62
C ASP A 95 1.47 -11.16 12.14
N ALA A 96 2.13 -10.20 12.79
CA ALA A 96 2.41 -10.22 14.22
C ALA A 96 1.58 -9.18 15.00
N ALA A 97 0.51 -8.65 14.39
CA ALA A 97 -0.31 -7.64 15.03
C ALA A 97 -0.95 -8.18 16.33
N PRO A 98 -0.97 -7.38 17.41
CA PRO A 98 -1.49 -7.83 18.70
C PRO A 98 -2.99 -8.17 18.62
N ASN A 99 -3.38 -9.20 19.37
CA ASN A 99 -4.78 -9.62 19.56
C ASN A 99 -5.52 -10.09 18.30
N TYR A 100 -4.81 -10.35 17.20
CA TYR A 100 -5.42 -10.91 16.01
C TYR A 100 -4.54 -12.02 15.43
N PRO A 101 -5.15 -13.06 14.84
CA PRO A 101 -4.41 -14.05 14.07
C PRO A 101 -3.66 -13.43 12.89
N PRO A 102 -2.58 -14.09 12.43
CA PRO A 102 -1.71 -13.63 11.35
C PRO A 102 -2.46 -13.20 10.10
N PHE A 103 -2.20 -11.98 9.62
CA PHE A 103 -2.70 -11.46 8.36
C PHE A 103 -1.61 -11.51 7.29
N GLU A 104 -1.81 -12.37 6.30
CA GLU A 104 -0.85 -12.52 5.21
C GLU A 104 -1.18 -11.57 4.05
N VAL A 105 -0.19 -10.75 3.67
CA VAL A 105 -0.21 -9.92 2.46
C VAL A 105 0.54 -10.68 1.36
N LYS A 106 -0.19 -11.17 0.35
CA LYS A 106 0.36 -12.04 -0.72
C LYS A 106 -0.22 -11.74 -2.08
N GLY A 107 0.56 -11.90 -3.15
CA GLY A 107 0.14 -11.82 -4.54
C GLY A 107 -0.29 -10.43 -5.00
N THR A 108 -1.52 -10.32 -5.51
CA THR A 108 -2.18 -9.13 -6.11
C THR A 108 -2.62 -8.04 -5.12
N SER A 109 -1.99 -7.96 -3.94
CA SER A 109 -2.53 -7.18 -2.83
C SER A 109 -2.39 -5.68 -3.08
N GLU A 110 -3.42 -4.93 -2.74
CA GLU A 110 -3.38 -3.48 -2.70
C GLU A 110 -3.24 -3.00 -1.25
N ILE A 111 -2.56 -1.88 -1.06
CA ILE A 111 -2.47 -1.20 0.22
C ILE A 111 -2.68 0.31 0.06
N SER A 112 -3.50 0.89 0.91
CA SER A 112 -3.80 2.32 0.93
C SER A 112 -3.60 2.87 2.33
N ILE A 113 -2.80 3.93 2.44
CA ILE A 113 -2.50 4.62 3.68
C ILE A 113 -3.36 5.87 3.77
N VAL A 114 -4.17 5.98 4.82
CA VAL A 114 -5.15 7.05 5.01
C VAL A 114 -4.96 7.69 6.38
N PRO A 115 -4.54 8.96 6.47
CA PRO A 115 -4.48 9.69 7.74
C PRO A 115 -5.84 9.69 8.44
N VAL A 116 -5.82 9.49 9.76
CA VAL A 116 -7.00 9.66 10.59
C VAL A 116 -7.34 11.16 10.64
N PRO A 117 -8.55 11.57 10.23
CA PRO A 117 -8.91 12.99 10.26
C PRO A 117 -8.77 13.61 11.64
N GLY A 118 -8.18 14.80 11.70
CA GLY A 118 -7.87 15.47 12.96
C GLY A 118 -6.71 14.87 13.78
N ASN A 119 -6.02 13.83 13.31
CA ASN A 119 -4.85 13.24 13.99
C ASN A 119 -3.68 13.01 13.03
N CYS A 120 -2.65 13.86 13.10
CA CYS A 120 -1.48 13.79 12.23
C CYS A 120 -0.52 12.62 12.50
N SER A 121 -0.71 11.89 13.61
CA SER A 121 0.17 10.78 13.99
C SER A 121 -0.48 9.41 13.80
N GLN A 122 -1.76 9.35 13.42
CA GLN A 122 -2.47 8.09 13.23
C GLN A 122 -2.87 7.86 11.78
N PHE A 123 -2.73 6.61 11.35
CA PHE A 123 -2.97 6.22 9.98
C PHE A 123 -3.78 4.92 9.95
N TYR A 124 -4.91 4.95 9.27
CA TYR A 124 -5.55 3.73 8.80
C TYR A 124 -4.75 3.19 7.63
N ILE A 125 -4.45 1.90 7.68
CA ILE A 125 -3.82 1.18 6.57
C ILE A 125 -4.83 0.15 6.10
N PHE A 126 -5.42 0.38 4.93
CA PHE A 126 -6.30 -0.58 4.30
C PHE A 126 -5.46 -1.51 3.45
N LEU A 127 -5.68 -2.82 3.59
CA LEU A 127 -4.93 -3.82 2.85
C LEU A 127 -5.84 -4.95 2.38
N SER A 128 -5.48 -5.52 1.24
CA SER A 128 -6.08 -6.77 0.77
C SER A 128 -5.26 -7.95 1.27
N GLY A 129 -5.75 -8.67 2.27
CA GLY A 129 -5.08 -9.84 2.86
C GLY A 129 -6.08 -10.83 3.46
N ARG A 130 -5.61 -11.88 4.12
CA ARG A 130 -6.50 -12.73 4.93
C ARG A 130 -5.73 -13.47 6.01
N LYS A 131 -6.46 -13.76 7.09
CA LYS A 131 -6.14 -14.85 8.02
C LYS A 131 -6.08 -16.22 7.33
N ASN A 132 -4.94 -16.91 7.46
CA ASN A 132 -4.71 -18.25 6.91
C ASN A 132 -4.94 -18.29 5.39
N TYR A 133 -4.05 -17.65 4.63
CA TYR A 133 -4.21 -17.60 3.18
C TYR A 133 -4.16 -19.02 2.58
N THR A 134 -5.29 -19.48 2.04
CA THR A 134 -5.39 -20.82 1.44
C THR A 134 -5.37 -20.81 -0.09
N GLY A 135 -5.36 -19.62 -0.72
CA GLY A 135 -5.34 -19.46 -2.17
C GLY A 135 -5.86 -18.11 -2.67
N MET A 136 -5.83 -17.89 -3.99
CA MET A 136 -6.11 -16.59 -4.62
C MET A 136 -7.53 -16.06 -4.38
N PHE A 137 -8.50 -16.95 -4.13
CA PHE A 137 -9.91 -16.64 -3.86
C PHE A 137 -10.16 -16.16 -2.44
N SER A 138 -9.11 -16.11 -1.61
CA SER A 138 -9.26 -15.92 -0.19
C SER A 138 -9.03 -14.48 0.26
N LYS A 139 -8.72 -13.53 -0.63
CA LYS A 139 -8.38 -12.16 -0.20
C LYS A 139 -9.59 -11.38 0.31
N LYS A 140 -9.44 -10.72 1.45
CA LYS A 140 -10.46 -9.92 2.11
C LYS A 140 -9.93 -8.53 2.44
N PRO A 141 -10.81 -7.53 2.55
CA PRO A 141 -10.40 -6.22 3.03
C PRO A 141 -10.09 -6.30 4.53
N ALA A 142 -8.91 -5.83 4.91
CA ALA A 142 -8.47 -5.68 6.29
C ALA A 142 -8.04 -4.24 6.54
N VAL A 143 -7.98 -3.88 7.81
CA VAL A 143 -7.56 -2.56 8.24
C VAL A 143 -6.63 -2.67 9.45
N ALA A 144 -5.55 -1.92 9.36
CA ALA A 144 -4.61 -1.68 10.43
C ALA A 144 -4.71 -0.23 10.92
N LEU A 145 -4.37 -0.01 12.19
CA LEU A 145 -4.18 1.34 12.74
C LEU A 145 -2.76 1.47 13.26
N LEU A 146 -1.99 2.33 12.61
CA LEU A 146 -0.64 2.69 13.00
C LEU A 146 -0.67 4.02 13.76
N ASP A 147 0.00 4.06 14.91
CA ASP A 147 0.18 5.29 15.70
C ASP A 147 1.67 5.64 15.81
N MET A 148 2.09 6.65 15.05
CA MET A 148 3.46 7.17 15.00
C MET A 148 3.86 7.98 16.24
N SER A 149 2.92 8.26 17.16
CA SER A 149 3.20 8.95 18.42
C SER A 149 3.51 8.00 19.57
N GLN A 150 3.37 6.68 19.37
CA GLN A 150 3.65 5.67 20.39
C GLN A 150 4.99 4.99 20.18
N VAL A 151 5.61 4.56 21.27
CA VAL A 151 6.82 3.73 21.22
C VAL A 151 6.46 2.37 20.62
N ASN A 152 7.28 1.92 19.68
CA ASN A 152 7.20 0.61 19.06
C ASN A 152 7.30 -0.49 20.12
N THR A 153 6.31 -1.38 20.12
CA THR A 153 6.26 -2.52 21.04
C THR A 153 6.88 -3.79 20.47
N LEU A 154 7.24 -3.81 19.18
CA LEU A 154 8.06 -4.88 18.61
C LEU A 154 9.45 -4.78 19.24
N GLY A 155 9.78 -5.74 20.11
CA GLY A 155 11.05 -5.78 20.85
C GLY A 155 12.32 -5.84 19.99
N LEU A 156 12.19 -5.78 18.66
CA LEU A 156 13.27 -5.67 17.69
C LEU A 156 13.97 -4.31 17.74
N ASN A 157 13.22 -3.23 18.00
CA ASN A 157 13.71 -1.85 17.88
C ASN A 157 13.28 -0.98 19.07
N PRO A 158 13.84 -1.21 20.28
CA PRO A 158 13.43 -0.48 21.47
C PRO A 158 13.68 1.03 21.30
N GLY A 159 12.65 1.83 21.61
CA GLY A 159 12.72 3.29 21.57
C GLY A 159 12.40 3.93 20.21
N LYS A 160 12.16 3.14 19.16
CA LYS A 160 11.59 3.68 17.91
C LYS A 160 10.12 4.04 18.10
N MET A 161 9.65 5.01 17.32
CA MET A 161 8.26 5.46 17.33
C MET A 161 7.49 4.80 16.19
N GLY A 162 6.18 4.63 16.34
CA GLY A 162 5.36 3.83 15.45
C GLY A 162 4.96 2.53 16.12
N ASN A 163 3.68 2.42 16.48
CA ASN A 163 3.13 1.21 17.06
C ASN A 163 1.89 0.78 16.26
N LEU A 164 1.91 -0.46 15.77
CA LEU A 164 0.76 -1.06 15.12
C LEU A 164 -0.26 -1.49 16.20
N LEU A 165 -1.30 -0.69 16.39
CA LEU A 165 -2.28 -0.90 17.46
C LEU A 165 -3.16 -2.12 17.22
N TYR A 166 -3.51 -2.37 15.96
CA TYR A 166 -4.20 -3.57 15.51
C TYR A 166 -4.05 -3.77 14.00
N CYS A 167 -4.30 -5.00 13.55
CA CYS A 167 -4.61 -5.37 12.17
C CYS A 167 -5.73 -6.41 12.21
N ARG A 168 -6.87 -6.15 11.58
CA ARG A 168 -8.06 -7.01 11.68
C ARG A 168 -8.92 -6.97 10.42
N ASP A 169 -9.84 -7.93 10.29
CA ASP A 169 -10.85 -7.90 9.22
C ASP A 169 -11.61 -6.58 9.29
N VAL A 170 -11.80 -5.91 8.15
CA VAL A 170 -12.41 -4.57 8.14
C VAL A 170 -13.80 -4.58 8.76
N GLN A 171 -14.56 -5.66 8.56
CA GLN A 171 -15.92 -5.81 9.11
C GLN A 171 -15.96 -5.63 10.63
N SER A 172 -14.88 -5.97 11.35
CA SER A 172 -14.81 -5.86 12.81
C SER A 172 -14.70 -4.42 13.33
N VAL A 173 -14.37 -3.44 12.47
CA VAL A 173 -14.31 -2.02 12.82
C VAL A 173 -15.45 -1.19 12.24
N LEU A 174 -16.24 -1.79 11.33
CA LEU A 174 -17.33 -1.11 10.68
C LEU A 174 -18.57 -1.07 11.59
N PRO A 175 -19.41 -0.04 11.44
CA PRO A 175 -20.71 0.01 12.11
C PRO A 175 -21.57 -1.23 11.83
N SER A 176 -22.39 -1.64 12.80
CA SER A 176 -23.20 -2.86 12.71
C SER A 176 -24.28 -2.84 11.62
N ASN A 177 -24.61 -1.66 11.07
CA ASN A 177 -25.55 -1.51 9.97
C ASN A 177 -24.91 -1.72 8.58
N VAL A 178 -23.60 -1.95 8.52
CA VAL A 178 -22.90 -2.23 7.26
C VAL A 178 -23.12 -3.70 6.86
N PRO A 179 -23.57 -3.98 5.62
CA PRO A 179 -23.63 -5.35 5.12
C PRO A 179 -22.26 -6.04 5.22
N ASP A 180 -22.21 -7.36 5.39
CA ASP A 180 -20.93 -8.07 5.45
C ASP A 180 -20.14 -7.87 4.14
N ILE A 181 -18.99 -7.20 4.23
CA ILE A 181 -18.11 -6.94 3.10
C ILE A 181 -16.91 -7.91 3.05
N THR A 182 -17.01 -9.05 3.75
CA THR A 182 -15.96 -10.06 3.84
C THR A 182 -16.41 -11.46 3.41
N THR A 183 -17.70 -11.70 3.20
CA THR A 183 -18.27 -13.00 2.82
C THR A 183 -18.39 -13.15 1.31
N PHE A 184 -17.30 -13.52 0.62
CA PHE A 184 -17.34 -13.74 -0.83
C PHE A 184 -16.49 -14.94 -1.21
N ASP A 185 -17.15 -16.03 -1.59
CA ASP A 185 -16.49 -17.26 -2.05
C ASP A 185 -16.05 -17.18 -3.52
N ASP A 186 -16.52 -16.17 -4.27
CA ASP A 186 -16.36 -16.11 -5.73
C ASP A 186 -15.55 -14.90 -6.25
N LYS A 187 -15.12 -13.95 -5.40
CA LYS A 187 -14.30 -12.81 -5.87
C LYS A 187 -12.90 -13.32 -6.21
N GLN A 188 -12.52 -13.24 -7.49
CA GLN A 188 -11.15 -13.46 -7.93
C GLN A 188 -10.40 -12.13 -7.87
N GLY A 189 -9.31 -12.06 -7.10
CA GLY A 189 -8.46 -10.86 -7.00
C GLY A 189 -8.52 -10.16 -5.64
N GLY A 190 -7.85 -9.00 -5.56
CA GLY A 190 -7.73 -8.20 -4.34
C GLY A 190 -8.98 -7.41 -4.00
N SER A 191 -9.02 -6.87 -2.78
CA SER A 191 -9.84 -5.70 -2.48
C SER A 191 -9.10 -4.45 -2.91
N TYR A 192 -9.85 -3.47 -3.43
CA TYR A 192 -9.30 -2.20 -3.90
C TYR A 192 -9.76 -1.07 -2.98
N PHE A 193 -8.92 -0.08 -2.78
CA PHE A 193 -9.14 0.98 -1.80
C PHE A 193 -8.83 2.35 -2.38
N ALA A 194 -9.65 3.33 -2.06
CA ALA A 194 -9.37 4.71 -2.41
C ALA A 194 -9.88 5.63 -1.30
N ALA A 195 -9.22 6.77 -1.11
CA ALA A 195 -9.60 7.72 -0.10
C ALA A 195 -9.50 9.14 -0.63
N SER A 196 -10.40 10.02 -0.16
CA SER A 196 -10.35 11.44 -0.48
C SER A 196 -9.31 12.19 0.36
N LYS A 197 -9.02 13.41 -0.06
CA LYS A 197 -8.45 14.41 0.84
C LYS A 197 -9.40 14.67 2.01
N GLU A 198 -8.83 15.24 3.06
CA GLU A 198 -9.60 15.68 4.21
C GLU A 198 -10.31 16.99 3.90
N TYR A 199 -11.60 17.02 4.20
CA TYR A 199 -12.42 18.21 4.13
C TYR A 199 -13.23 18.31 5.42
N ASP A 200 -13.03 19.40 6.16
CA ASP A 200 -13.73 19.68 7.42
C ASP A 200 -13.66 18.52 8.43
N GLY A 201 -12.46 17.98 8.63
CA GLY A 201 -12.22 16.87 9.56
C GLY A 201 -12.80 15.52 9.13
N LYS A 202 -13.16 15.37 7.84
CA LYS A 202 -13.75 14.15 7.29
C LYS A 202 -13.04 13.71 6.01
N ARG A 203 -13.06 12.40 5.74
CA ARG A 203 -12.64 11.82 4.45
C ARG A 203 -13.66 10.80 4.00
N PHE A 204 -13.80 10.64 2.68
CA PHE A 204 -14.44 9.48 2.10
C PHE A 204 -13.42 8.36 1.93
N VAL A 205 -13.80 7.14 2.27
CA VAL A 205 -13.05 5.92 1.98
C VAL A 205 -13.95 4.99 1.18
N PHE A 206 -13.39 4.42 0.12
CA PHE A 206 -14.04 3.51 -0.80
C PHE A 206 -13.36 2.15 -0.69
N ILE A 207 -14.17 1.11 -0.51
CA ILE A 207 -13.68 -0.27 -0.38
C ILE A 207 -14.41 -1.15 -1.39
N SER A 208 -13.69 -1.77 -2.31
CA SER A 208 -14.27 -2.67 -3.30
C SER A 208 -14.51 -4.07 -2.72
N ALA A 209 -15.73 -4.58 -2.91
CA ALA A 209 -16.14 -5.90 -2.43
C ALA A 209 -17.20 -6.48 -3.38
N SER A 210 -16.97 -7.72 -3.85
CA SER A 210 -17.78 -8.40 -4.87
C SER A 210 -18.24 -7.48 -5.99
N GLU A 211 -19.52 -7.09 -6.03
CA GLU A 211 -20.18 -6.29 -7.08
C GLU A 211 -20.49 -4.86 -6.62
N ARG A 212 -19.81 -4.39 -5.57
CA ARG A 212 -20.09 -3.10 -4.93
C ARG A 212 -18.80 -2.41 -4.53
N ILE A 213 -18.85 -1.08 -4.55
CA ILE A 213 -17.88 -0.25 -3.87
C ILE A 213 -18.60 0.39 -2.70
N TYR A 214 -18.21 0.01 -1.49
CA TYR A 214 -18.77 0.56 -0.26
C TYR A 214 -18.11 1.89 0.03
N ARG A 215 -18.91 2.89 0.35
CA ARG A 215 -18.45 4.24 0.70
C ARG A 215 -18.65 4.48 2.18
N PHE A 216 -17.60 4.97 2.82
CA PHE A 216 -17.57 5.32 4.23
C PHE A 216 -17.13 6.77 4.38
N ILE A 217 -17.67 7.45 5.38
CA ILE A 217 -17.10 8.68 5.91
C ILE A 217 -16.26 8.27 7.12
N ILE A 218 -15.01 8.71 7.17
CA ILE A 218 -14.18 8.58 8.36
C ILE A 218 -13.98 9.96 8.97
N ASP A 219 -14.04 10.03 10.30
CA ASP A 219 -13.71 11.19 11.11
C ASP A 219 -13.04 10.75 12.43
N ILE A 220 -12.86 11.66 13.38
CA ILE A 220 -12.24 11.38 14.68
C ILE A 220 -13.01 10.31 15.50
N ASN A 221 -14.29 10.08 15.21
CA ASN A 221 -15.13 9.09 15.87
C ASN A 221 -15.09 7.72 15.16
N GLY A 222 -14.35 7.61 14.04
CA GLY A 222 -14.19 6.38 13.27
C GLY A 222 -15.06 6.34 12.01
N PHE A 223 -15.58 5.16 11.70
CA PHE A 223 -16.26 4.87 10.43
C PHE A 223 -17.77 5.15 10.51
N GLN A 224 -18.30 5.81 9.48
CA GLN A 224 -19.73 6.00 9.24
C GLN A 224 -20.07 5.44 7.85
N TYR A 225 -21.15 4.65 7.77
CA TYR A 225 -21.58 4.08 6.50
C TYR A 225 -22.36 5.09 5.66
N ASP A 226 -21.95 5.30 4.41
CA ASP A 226 -22.52 6.29 3.50
C ASP A 226 -23.05 5.67 2.19
N GLY A 227 -23.31 4.36 2.22
CA GLY A 227 -23.91 3.61 1.11
C GLY A 227 -22.91 2.88 0.23
N PHE A 228 -23.33 2.54 -0.98
CA PHE A 228 -22.49 1.83 -1.94
C PHE A 228 -22.79 2.26 -3.38
N ILE A 229 -21.82 2.05 -4.25
CA ILE A 229 -21.95 2.21 -5.70
C ILE A 229 -22.03 0.80 -6.30
N PRO A 230 -23.12 0.45 -7.00
CA PRO A 230 -23.19 -0.81 -7.72
C PRO A 230 -22.17 -0.80 -8.85
N VAL A 231 -21.37 -1.86 -8.95
CA VAL A 231 -20.42 -2.04 -10.04
C VAL A 231 -20.56 -3.43 -10.61
N THR A 232 -20.83 -3.48 -11.90
CA THR A 232 -20.74 -4.70 -12.68
C THR A 232 -19.27 -4.93 -13.02
N PHE A 233 -18.55 -5.63 -12.15
CA PHE A 233 -17.34 -6.31 -12.58
C PHE A 233 -17.80 -7.42 -13.53
N PHE A 234 -17.26 -7.47 -14.75
CA PHE A 234 -17.73 -8.39 -15.79
C PHE A 234 -17.75 -9.84 -15.29
N THR A 235 -18.94 -10.34 -14.94
CA THR A 235 -19.18 -11.61 -14.24
C THR A 235 -18.81 -12.85 -15.07
N GLY A 236 -18.48 -12.67 -16.34
CA GLY A 236 -17.96 -13.73 -17.22
C GLY A 236 -16.44 -13.83 -17.24
N ASP A 237 -15.72 -12.78 -16.83
CA ASP A 237 -14.27 -12.77 -16.82
C ASP A 237 -13.77 -12.85 -15.38
N LYS A 238 -13.89 -14.06 -14.84
CA LYS A 238 -13.22 -14.50 -13.62
C LYS A 238 -11.71 -14.14 -13.63
N THR A 239 -11.14 -13.83 -14.80
CA THR A 239 -9.75 -13.37 -14.96
C THR A 239 -9.50 -11.88 -14.65
N LEU A 240 -10.39 -11.15 -13.96
CA LEU A 240 -9.98 -9.92 -13.23
C LEU A 240 -8.94 -10.20 -12.12
N SER A 241 -8.55 -11.47 -11.93
CA SER A 241 -7.19 -11.85 -11.51
C SER A 241 -6.17 -11.10 -12.40
N TYR A 242 -5.38 -10.15 -11.94
CA TYR A 242 -4.22 -10.50 -11.15
C TYR A 242 -3.56 -9.27 -10.53
N ARG A 243 -3.91 -8.04 -10.91
CA ARG A 243 -3.49 -6.77 -10.28
C ARG A 243 -4.41 -5.68 -10.82
N GLY A 244 -4.89 -4.84 -9.92
CA GLY A 244 -5.68 -3.68 -10.27
C GLY A 244 -5.60 -2.69 -9.12
N GLU A 245 -5.94 -1.45 -9.41
CA GLU A 245 -5.92 -0.35 -8.46
C GLU A 245 -7.21 0.44 -8.62
N MET A 246 -7.68 1.02 -7.51
CA MET A 246 -8.78 1.97 -7.51
C MET A 246 -8.24 3.33 -7.15
N GLU A 247 -8.43 4.30 -8.03
CA GLU A 247 -8.04 5.68 -7.79
C GLU A 247 -9.26 6.56 -7.59
N LEU A 248 -9.11 7.60 -6.77
CA LEU A 248 -10.12 8.63 -6.57
C LEU A 248 -9.63 9.94 -7.17
N ILE A 249 -10.35 10.43 -8.17
CA ILE A 249 -10.04 11.68 -8.88
C ILE A 249 -11.03 12.76 -8.42
N GLU A 250 -10.51 13.86 -7.89
CA GLU A 250 -11.29 15.07 -7.59
C GLU A 250 -11.51 15.88 -8.88
N VAL A 251 -12.77 16.19 -9.21
CA VAL A 251 -13.15 16.72 -10.54
C VAL A 251 -13.48 18.21 -10.54
N ASP A 252 -13.77 18.81 -9.38
CA ASP A 252 -14.24 20.19 -9.31
C ASP A 252 -13.85 20.83 -7.96
N ASN A 253 -13.34 22.07 -8.01
CA ASN A 253 -12.84 22.81 -6.84
C ASN A 253 -13.94 23.60 -6.12
N ASN A 254 -15.11 23.78 -6.74
CA ASN A 254 -16.21 24.57 -6.17
C ASN A 254 -17.33 23.69 -5.58
N ASP A 255 -17.54 22.49 -6.15
CA ASP A 255 -18.35 21.41 -5.57
C ASP A 255 -17.48 20.16 -5.50
N ILE A 256 -17.25 19.60 -4.32
CA ILE A 256 -16.42 18.41 -4.18
C ILE A 256 -17.12 17.23 -4.89
N LYS A 257 -16.64 16.88 -6.08
CA LYS A 257 -17.09 15.76 -6.90
C LYS A 257 -15.94 14.80 -7.10
N TYR A 258 -16.24 13.52 -7.00
CA TYR A 258 -15.26 12.46 -7.19
C TYR A 258 -15.62 11.58 -8.39
N ARG A 259 -14.59 11.13 -9.10
CA ARG A 259 -14.64 9.99 -10.01
C ARG A 259 -13.80 8.87 -9.44
N LEU A 260 -14.29 7.64 -9.56
CA LEU A 260 -13.50 6.46 -9.28
C LEU A 260 -12.97 5.94 -10.61
N ASP A 261 -11.66 5.76 -10.69
CA ASP A 261 -11.02 5.10 -11.81
C ASP A 261 -10.52 3.71 -11.39
N PHE A 262 -10.59 2.77 -12.32
CA PHE A 262 -10.17 1.39 -12.12
C PHE A 262 -9.19 1.00 -13.20
N SER A 263 -7.93 0.81 -12.81
CA SER A 263 -6.94 0.22 -13.67
C SER A 263 -6.92 -1.29 -13.42
N PHE A 264 -6.98 -2.08 -14.49
CA PHE A 264 -6.81 -3.53 -14.40
C PHE A 264 -5.98 -4.02 -15.57
N TYR A 265 -5.04 -4.93 -15.27
CA TYR A 265 -4.24 -5.55 -16.31
C TYR A 265 -5.08 -6.58 -17.08
N LYS A 266 -5.51 -6.24 -18.30
CA LYS A 266 -6.13 -7.21 -19.20
C LYS A 266 -5.03 -8.06 -19.84
N SER A 267 -4.87 -9.31 -19.43
CA SER A 267 -3.93 -10.23 -20.07
C SER A 267 -4.45 -10.70 -21.44
N SER A 268 -4.49 -9.80 -22.42
CA SER A 268 -4.62 -10.17 -23.83
C SER A 268 -3.31 -9.81 -24.52
N GLN A 269 -2.66 -10.81 -25.12
CA GLN A 269 -1.47 -10.64 -25.95
C GLN A 269 -1.60 -9.40 -26.85
N CYS A 270 -0.69 -8.45 -26.69
CA CYS A 270 -0.41 -7.47 -27.72
C CYS A 270 0.37 -8.20 -28.82
N GLN A 271 -0.32 -8.79 -29.80
CA GLN A 271 0.31 -9.13 -31.07
C GLN A 271 0.38 -7.86 -31.91
N ILE A 272 1.55 -7.23 -31.91
CA ILE A 272 1.89 -6.20 -32.89
C ILE A 272 2.12 -6.94 -34.22
N HIS A 273 1.10 -6.97 -35.07
CA HIS A 273 1.29 -7.30 -36.47
C HIS A 273 1.77 -6.05 -37.19
N HIS A 274 3.07 -6.01 -37.49
CA HIS A 274 3.59 -5.10 -38.51
C HIS A 274 3.07 -5.58 -39.87
N SER A 275 2.24 -4.77 -40.51
CA SER A 275 1.99 -4.84 -41.95
C SER A 275 3.19 -4.30 -42.72
#